data_AF-A0A0Q8MUP5-F1
#
_entry.id   AF-A0A0Q8MUP5-F1
#
_cell.length_a   1.000
_cell.length_b   1.000
_cell.length_c   1.000
_cell.angle_alpha   90.00
_cell.angle_beta   90.00
_cell.angle_gamma   90.00
#
_symmetry.space_group_name_H-M   'P 1'
#
loop_
_entity.id
_entity.type
_entity.pdbx_description
1 polymer ?
#
loop_
_entity_poly.entity_id
_entity_poly.type
_entity_poly.pdbx_seq_one_letter_code
_entity_poly.pdbx_strand_id
1 'polypeptide(L)'
;MLQRLAFAVCIALAFGVPPAFAAMRVRETRFELTTPEGLRLGSQELVGAVMEIGDFDGTVFTARLDGVEPAAEDPTILLHRFGVRDRDGDWKPMCQADGYGRRAGFPVSGRWDAQGRYVKDEGSWFLACTSGSQGKCILWGYSPFRRSESGADLAPFYQACQHMVRADYEGQGAAHTRNGTRIEMGDVAGVITGASDGDPAWRFEAGWGPDGAVCVARTRWENLLPTKVLLESRPELAASPCDEAEARRRGALLLNRSKPPS
;
A
#
# COMPACT_ATOMS: atom_id res chain seq x y z
N MET A 1 52.13 -5.47 39.50
CA MET A 1 52.40 -5.93 38.12
C MET A 1 51.95 -4.85 37.16
N LEU A 2 52.90 -4.33 36.41
CA LEU A 2 52.79 -3.31 35.37
C LEU A 2 52.21 -3.90 34.07
N GLN A 3 51.84 -3.01 33.14
CA GLN A 3 51.65 -3.19 31.68
C GLN A 3 50.29 -3.76 31.21
N ARG A 4 49.60 -3.22 30.20
CA ARG A 4 49.92 -2.18 29.20
C ARG A 4 48.61 -1.63 28.62
N LEU A 5 48.55 -0.31 28.43
CA LEU A 5 47.64 0.35 27.49
C LEU A 5 47.92 -0.16 26.06
N ALA A 6 46.87 -0.27 25.25
CA ALA A 6 46.93 0.00 23.82
C ALA A 6 45.56 0.55 23.36
N PHE A 7 45.46 1.88 23.34
CA PHE A 7 44.49 2.60 22.52
C PHE A 7 44.86 2.38 21.05
N ALA A 8 43.94 1.87 20.24
CA ALA A 8 43.99 2.05 18.79
C ALA A 8 43.00 3.16 18.42
N VAL A 9 43.45 4.39 18.58
CA VAL A 9 42.82 5.56 17.98
C VAL A 9 43.27 5.59 16.51
N CYS A 10 42.40 5.23 15.59
CA CYS A 10 42.54 5.67 14.20
C CYS A 10 41.88 7.04 14.06
N ILE A 11 42.60 8.09 14.45
CA ILE A 11 42.32 9.44 13.93
C ILE A 11 42.82 9.42 12.49
N ALA A 12 41.91 9.17 11.55
CA ALA A 12 42.06 9.68 10.21
C ALA A 12 41.49 11.10 10.23
N LEU A 13 42.34 12.08 10.55
CA LEU A 13 42.12 13.47 10.15
C LEU A 13 42.32 13.54 8.63
N ALA A 14 41.31 13.10 7.91
CA ALA A 14 41.05 13.61 6.57
C ALA A 14 39.92 14.61 6.73
N PHE A 15 40.13 15.85 6.26
CA PHE A 15 39.03 16.71 5.83
C PHE A 15 38.36 16.03 4.62
N GLY A 16 37.67 14.92 4.89
CA GLY A 16 36.89 14.19 3.93
C GLY A 16 35.49 14.76 4.01
N VAL A 17 35.07 15.43 2.94
CA VAL A 17 33.66 15.54 2.61
C VAL A 17 33.04 14.16 2.91
N PRO A 18 32.00 14.05 3.75
CA PRO A 18 31.35 12.75 3.96
C PRO A 18 31.09 12.16 2.58
N PRO A 19 31.34 10.85 2.34
CA PRO A 19 31.06 10.26 1.04
C PRO A 19 29.65 10.71 0.67
N ALA A 20 29.54 11.48 -0.40
CA ALA A 20 28.25 11.96 -0.83
C ALA A 20 27.51 10.69 -1.24
N PHE A 21 26.62 10.23 -0.37
CA PHE A 21 25.77 9.12 -0.71
C PHE A 21 24.73 9.66 -1.66
N ALA A 22 24.51 8.97 -2.77
CA ALA A 22 23.41 9.31 -3.65
C ALA A 22 22.12 9.23 -2.81
N ALA A 23 21.42 10.35 -2.70
CA ALA A 23 20.22 10.42 -1.88
C ALA A 23 19.02 9.99 -2.74
N MET A 24 18.54 8.77 -2.52
CA MET A 24 17.30 8.30 -3.12
C MET A 24 16.11 8.87 -2.34
N ARG A 25 15.22 9.56 -3.05
CA ARG A 25 13.95 10.05 -2.50
C ARG A 25 12.80 9.50 -3.31
N VAL A 26 11.63 9.49 -2.67
CA VAL A 26 10.38 9.14 -3.32
C VAL A 26 9.46 10.34 -3.27
N ARG A 27 9.07 10.83 -4.45
CA ARG A 27 8.05 11.85 -4.60
C ARG A 27 6.83 11.22 -5.26
N GLU A 28 5.75 11.11 -4.50
CA GLU A 28 4.56 10.34 -4.90
C GLU A 28 4.92 8.88 -5.22
N THR A 29 4.90 8.51 -6.50
CA THR A 29 5.28 7.18 -7.00
C THR A 29 6.58 7.18 -7.80
N ARG A 30 7.42 8.20 -7.65
CA ARG A 30 8.63 8.41 -8.46
C ARG A 30 9.88 8.33 -7.60
N PHE A 31 10.87 7.58 -8.06
CA PHE A 31 12.24 7.73 -7.58
C PHE A 31 12.85 9.03 -8.12
N GLU A 32 13.53 9.73 -7.23
CA GLU A 32 14.39 10.87 -7.51
C GLU A 32 15.74 10.61 -6.84
N LEU A 33 16.79 10.39 -7.63
CA LEU A 33 18.15 10.20 -7.15
C LEU A 33 18.95 11.47 -7.41
N THR A 34 19.60 12.00 -6.38
CA THR A 34 20.64 13.04 -6.55
C THR A 34 22.01 12.41 -6.38
N THR A 35 22.83 12.42 -7.43
CA THR A 35 24.20 11.89 -7.37
C THR A 35 25.13 12.84 -6.60
N PRO A 36 26.33 12.38 -6.20
CA PRO A 36 27.35 13.22 -5.57
C PRO A 36 27.71 14.49 -6.34
N GLU A 37 27.68 14.39 -7.67
CA GLU A 37 27.98 15.47 -8.61
C GLU A 37 26.80 16.45 -8.79
N GLY A 38 25.68 16.21 -8.09
CA GLY A 38 24.47 17.03 -8.17
C GLY A 38 23.56 16.71 -9.36
N LEU A 39 23.86 15.64 -10.11
CA LEU A 39 22.96 15.18 -11.18
C LEU A 39 21.68 14.61 -10.57
N ARG A 40 20.53 15.05 -11.08
CA ARG A 40 19.22 14.52 -10.68
C ARG A 40 18.72 13.53 -11.72
N LEU A 41 18.47 12.31 -11.29
CA LEU A 41 17.94 11.23 -12.11
C LEU A 41 16.53 10.88 -11.62
N GLY A 42 15.58 10.82 -12.54
CA GLY A 42 14.23 10.34 -12.26
C GLY A 42 14.11 8.84 -12.49
N SER A 43 12.91 8.32 -12.28
CA SER A 43 12.63 6.89 -12.46
C SER A 43 12.98 6.34 -13.83
N GLN A 44 12.79 7.12 -14.90
CA GLN A 44 13.07 6.66 -16.27
C GLN A 44 14.58 6.56 -16.51
N GLU A 45 15.35 7.50 -16.00
CA GLU A 45 16.81 7.52 -16.10
C GLU A 45 17.47 6.44 -15.24
N LEU A 46 16.74 5.87 -14.28
CA LEU A 46 17.20 4.79 -13.41
C LEU A 46 16.91 3.39 -13.97
N VAL A 47 16.33 3.24 -15.16
CA VAL A 47 16.13 1.92 -15.78
C VAL A 47 17.49 1.25 -16.00
N GLY A 48 17.61 0.00 -15.51
CA GLY A 48 18.85 -0.77 -15.46
C GLY A 48 19.65 -0.62 -14.16
N ALA A 49 19.32 0.35 -13.30
CA ALA A 49 19.96 0.52 -12.01
C ALA A 49 19.70 -0.68 -11.10
N VAL A 50 20.71 -1.06 -10.32
CA VAL A 50 20.66 -2.10 -9.29
C VAL A 50 20.79 -1.44 -7.93
N MET A 51 19.93 -1.81 -6.99
CA MET A 51 19.85 -1.23 -5.67
C MET A 51 19.55 -2.28 -4.60
N GLU A 52 20.11 -2.07 -3.41
CA GLU A 52 19.76 -2.84 -2.22
C GLU A 52 18.56 -2.18 -1.55
N ILE A 53 17.53 -2.97 -1.26
CA ILE A 53 16.28 -2.50 -0.67
C ILE A 53 16.02 -3.30 0.60
N GLY A 54 15.81 -2.59 1.72
CA GLY A 54 15.35 -3.21 2.96
C GLY A 54 13.84 -3.38 2.95
N ASP A 55 13.36 -4.52 3.43
CA ASP A 55 11.95 -4.71 3.79
C ASP A 55 11.68 -4.34 5.26
N PHE A 56 10.43 -4.48 5.68
CA PHE A 56 10.00 -4.13 7.04
C PHE A 56 10.57 -5.05 8.12
N ASP A 57 10.99 -6.26 7.76
CA ASP A 57 11.60 -7.24 8.68
C ASP A 57 13.12 -7.04 8.80
N GLY A 58 13.67 -6.05 8.08
CA GLY A 58 15.10 -5.75 8.02
C GLY A 58 15.87 -6.66 7.06
N THR A 59 15.18 -7.47 6.26
CA THR A 59 15.81 -8.25 5.19
C THR A 59 16.16 -7.30 4.06
N VAL A 60 17.39 -7.40 3.56
CA VAL A 60 17.84 -6.63 2.40
C VAL A 60 17.85 -7.54 1.18
N PHE A 61 17.32 -7.03 0.06
CA PHE A 61 17.32 -7.72 -1.22
C PHE A 61 17.82 -6.82 -2.34
N THR A 62 18.52 -7.43 -3.30
CA THR A 62 19.01 -6.76 -4.50
C THR A 62 17.91 -6.69 -5.55
N ALA A 63 17.51 -5.49 -5.93
CA ALA A 63 16.52 -5.21 -6.96
C ALA A 63 17.15 -4.48 -8.16
N ARG A 64 16.68 -4.78 -9.37
CA ARG A 64 16.97 -4.05 -10.60
C ARG A 64 15.70 -3.43 -11.14
N LEU A 65 15.77 -2.17 -11.55
CA LEU A 65 14.67 -1.51 -12.24
C LEU A 65 14.66 -1.90 -13.72
N ASP A 66 13.73 -2.77 -14.12
CA ASP A 66 13.64 -3.33 -15.48
C ASP A 66 12.83 -2.46 -16.46
N GLY A 67 12.09 -1.46 -15.96
CA GLY A 67 11.36 -0.53 -16.80
C GLY A 67 10.36 0.31 -16.03
N VAL A 68 9.95 1.42 -16.62
CA VAL A 68 8.99 2.36 -16.05
C VAL A 68 7.98 2.80 -17.10
N GLU A 69 6.70 2.78 -16.75
CA GLU A 69 5.60 3.19 -17.62
C GLU A 69 4.52 3.94 -16.82
N PRO A 70 3.78 4.89 -17.42
CA PRO A 70 2.64 5.50 -16.75
C PRO A 70 1.51 4.48 -16.55
N ALA A 71 0.79 4.58 -15.44
CA ALA A 71 -0.41 3.79 -15.23
C ALA A 71 -1.52 4.22 -16.20
N ALA A 72 -2.33 3.25 -16.66
CA ALA A 72 -3.45 3.53 -17.55
C ALA A 72 -4.59 4.24 -16.81
N GLU A 73 -4.74 3.95 -15.52
CA GLU A 73 -5.75 4.53 -14.64
C GLU A 73 -5.48 6.03 -14.36
N ASP A 74 -4.21 6.39 -14.19
CA ASP A 74 -3.74 7.76 -13.95
C ASP A 74 -2.30 7.91 -14.49
N PRO A 75 -2.08 8.62 -15.61
CA PRO A 75 -0.75 8.79 -16.20
C PRO A 75 0.26 9.53 -15.31
N THR A 76 -0.18 10.17 -14.23
CA THR A 76 0.72 10.80 -13.26
C THR A 76 1.38 9.79 -12.33
N ILE A 77 0.78 8.60 -12.18
CA ILE A 77 1.36 7.47 -11.44
C ILE A 77 2.30 6.70 -12.35
N LEU A 78 3.54 6.47 -11.89
CA LEU A 78 4.49 5.61 -12.60
C LEU A 78 4.47 4.21 -12.03
N LEU A 79 4.39 3.21 -12.91
CA LEU A 79 4.57 1.80 -12.62
C LEU A 79 6.01 1.41 -12.96
N HIS A 80 6.62 0.65 -12.06
CA HIS A 80 7.99 0.15 -12.16
C HIS A 80 7.95 -1.37 -12.21
N ARG A 81 8.65 -1.94 -13.18
CA ARG A 81 8.93 -3.38 -13.22
C ARG A 81 10.25 -3.61 -12.51
N PHE A 82 10.24 -4.43 -11.47
CA PHE A 82 11.43 -4.78 -10.70
C PHE A 82 11.79 -6.25 -10.87
N GLY A 83 13.06 -6.52 -11.13
CA GLY A 83 13.67 -7.83 -10.99
C GLY A 83 14.35 -7.93 -9.62
N VAL A 84 14.12 -9.00 -8.88
CA VAL A 84 14.87 -9.34 -7.66
C VAL A 84 15.83 -10.48 -7.98
N ARG A 85 17.04 -10.39 -7.45
CA ARG A 85 18.04 -11.43 -7.62
C ARG A 85 17.79 -12.56 -6.62
N ASP A 86 17.62 -13.78 -7.11
CA ASP A 86 17.50 -14.95 -6.24
C ASP A 86 18.87 -15.50 -5.82
N ARG A 87 18.86 -16.61 -5.05
CA ARG A 87 20.09 -17.23 -4.53
C ARG A 87 20.98 -17.84 -5.61
N ASP A 88 20.40 -18.24 -6.73
CA ASP A 88 21.12 -18.82 -7.87
C ASP A 88 21.69 -17.72 -8.78
N GLY A 89 21.31 -16.46 -8.51
CA GLY A 89 21.78 -15.27 -9.21
C GLY A 89 20.91 -14.87 -10.39
N ASP A 90 19.78 -15.54 -10.57
CA ASP A 90 18.78 -15.24 -11.59
C ASP A 90 17.93 -14.03 -11.18
N TRP A 91 17.48 -13.28 -12.18
CA TRP A 91 16.51 -12.20 -11.97
C TRP A 91 15.07 -12.73 -12.12
N LYS A 92 14.26 -12.55 -11.08
CA LYS A 92 12.82 -12.91 -11.07
C LYS A 92 11.97 -11.68 -10.81
N PRO A 93 10.74 -11.59 -11.37
CA PRO A 93 9.85 -10.46 -11.08
C PRO A 93 9.58 -10.34 -9.58
N MET A 94 9.75 -9.14 -9.03
CA MET A 94 9.42 -8.84 -7.63
C MET A 94 7.94 -9.03 -7.34
N CYS A 95 7.10 -8.52 -8.25
CA CYS A 95 5.66 -8.50 -8.09
C CYS A 95 4.98 -9.69 -8.77
N GLN A 96 3.98 -10.25 -8.08
CA GLN A 96 3.00 -11.14 -8.70
C GLN A 96 2.15 -10.37 -9.72
N ALA A 97 1.61 -11.09 -10.69
CA ALA A 97 0.69 -10.52 -11.67
C ALA A 97 -0.59 -10.02 -10.98
N ASP A 98 -1.05 -8.82 -11.34
CA ASP A 98 -2.34 -8.30 -10.90
C ASP A 98 -3.50 -8.88 -11.75
N GLY A 99 -4.73 -8.39 -11.50
CA GLY A 99 -5.93 -8.84 -12.22
C GLY A 99 -5.92 -8.58 -13.72
N TYR A 100 -5.01 -7.74 -14.22
CA TYR A 100 -4.81 -7.43 -15.64
C TYR A 100 -3.55 -8.10 -16.21
N GLY A 101 -2.87 -8.94 -15.42
CA GLY A 101 -1.63 -9.60 -15.81
C GLY A 101 -0.37 -8.75 -15.65
N ARG A 102 -0.47 -7.52 -15.12
CA ARG A 102 0.70 -6.65 -14.94
C ARG A 102 1.53 -7.12 -13.76
N ARG A 103 2.85 -7.18 -13.95
CA ARG A 103 3.84 -7.48 -12.89
C ARG A 103 4.64 -6.24 -12.57
N ALA A 104 3.97 -5.25 -11.98
CA ALA A 104 4.56 -3.97 -11.64
C ALA A 104 4.32 -3.63 -10.17
N GLY A 105 5.12 -2.70 -9.68
CA GLY A 105 4.91 -2.02 -8.42
C GLY A 105 5.32 -0.56 -8.55
N PHE A 106 5.45 0.14 -7.44
CA PHE A 106 5.98 1.50 -7.41
C PHE A 106 6.44 1.84 -6.00
N PRO A 107 7.40 2.77 -5.87
CA PRO A 107 7.73 3.32 -4.57
C PRO A 107 6.56 4.14 -4.03
N VAL A 108 6.39 4.14 -2.72
CA VAL A 108 5.38 4.92 -2.01
C VAL A 108 6.07 5.61 -0.86
N SER A 109 5.97 6.95 -0.78
CA SER A 109 6.49 7.69 0.36
C SER A 109 5.68 7.38 1.63
N GLY A 110 6.35 7.40 2.78
CA GLY A 110 5.78 7.02 4.06
C GLY A 110 6.31 5.69 4.59
N ARG A 111 5.72 5.27 5.70
CA ARG A 111 6.08 4.02 6.39
C ARG A 111 4.85 3.42 7.08
N TRP A 112 5.01 2.19 7.54
CA TRP A 112 4.03 1.52 8.40
C TRP A 112 4.50 1.58 9.85
N ASP A 113 3.59 1.88 10.78
CA ASP A 113 3.87 1.72 12.21
C ASP A 113 3.72 0.25 12.64
N ALA A 114 4.11 -0.05 13.89
CA ALA A 114 4.04 -1.41 14.43
C ALA A 114 2.60 -1.94 14.58
N GLN A 115 1.59 -1.08 14.42
CA GLN A 115 0.17 -1.43 14.46
C GLN A 115 -0.40 -1.61 13.04
N GLY A 116 0.43 -1.53 12.00
CA GLY A 116 -0.03 -1.68 10.62
C GLY A 116 -0.84 -0.48 10.12
N ARG A 117 -0.57 0.72 10.65
CA ARG A 117 -1.14 1.98 10.13
C ARG A 117 -0.13 2.71 9.28
N TYR A 118 -0.62 3.28 8.17
CA TYR A 118 0.20 4.12 7.31
C TYR A 118 0.52 5.46 8.00
N VAL A 119 1.79 5.85 7.97
CA VAL A 119 2.29 7.12 8.48
C VAL A 119 2.94 7.89 7.34
N LYS A 120 2.49 9.14 7.13
CA LYS A 120 3.15 10.09 6.22
C LYS A 120 4.54 10.41 6.74
N ASP A 121 5.54 10.13 5.91
CA ASP A 121 6.94 10.35 6.23
C ASP A 121 7.71 10.51 4.90
N GLU A 122 8.12 11.74 4.57
CA GLU A 122 8.85 12.02 3.32
C GLU A 122 10.29 11.47 3.32
N GLY A 123 10.83 11.12 4.50
CA GLY A 123 12.15 10.52 4.64
C GLY A 123 12.15 8.99 4.48
N SER A 124 10.98 8.36 4.53
CA SER A 124 10.80 6.92 4.42
C SER A 124 10.01 6.57 3.17
N TRP A 125 10.22 5.36 2.66
CA TRP A 125 9.43 4.83 1.56
C TRP A 125 9.44 3.30 1.57
N PHE A 126 8.49 2.71 0.84
CA PHE A 126 8.40 1.27 0.63
C PHE A 126 7.96 0.97 -0.81
N LEU A 127 8.08 -0.28 -1.24
CA LEU A 127 7.56 -0.74 -2.52
C LEU A 127 6.18 -1.37 -2.35
N ALA A 128 5.24 -0.98 -3.20
CA ALA A 128 3.92 -1.60 -3.30
C ALA A 128 3.74 -2.26 -4.66
N CYS A 129 3.27 -3.52 -4.70
CA CYS A 129 2.92 -4.20 -5.95
C CYS A 129 1.46 -3.91 -6.35
N THR A 130 1.20 -3.81 -7.67
CA THR A 130 -0.16 -3.60 -8.21
C THR A 130 -1.12 -4.76 -7.90
N SER A 131 -0.58 -5.94 -7.61
CA SER A 131 -1.34 -7.13 -7.18
C SER A 131 -1.81 -7.06 -5.73
N GLY A 132 -1.13 -6.28 -4.87
CA GLY A 132 -1.45 -6.11 -3.45
C GLY A 132 -2.51 -5.04 -3.18
N SER A 133 -3.06 -5.01 -1.96
CA SER A 133 -4.06 -4.01 -1.55
C SER A 133 -3.50 -2.58 -1.60
N GLN A 134 -2.25 -2.39 -1.19
CA GLN A 134 -1.55 -1.11 -1.24
C GLN A 134 -1.52 -0.53 -2.66
N GLY A 135 -1.07 -1.33 -3.64
CA GLY A 135 -1.02 -0.89 -5.03
C GLY A 135 -2.40 -0.65 -5.62
N LYS A 136 -3.36 -1.55 -5.37
CA LYS A 136 -4.76 -1.38 -5.82
C LYS A 136 -5.38 -0.08 -5.33
N CYS A 137 -5.22 0.24 -4.05
CA CYS A 137 -5.81 1.43 -3.46
C CYS A 137 -5.24 2.73 -4.04
N ILE A 138 -3.94 2.78 -4.34
CA ILE A 138 -3.33 3.92 -5.04
C ILE A 138 -3.88 4.04 -6.46
N LEU A 139 -3.95 2.93 -7.20
CA LEU A 139 -4.47 2.90 -8.57
C LEU A 139 -5.98 3.19 -8.67
N TRP A 140 -6.73 2.95 -7.59
CA TRP A 140 -8.13 3.36 -7.46
C TRP A 140 -8.31 4.81 -7.02
N GLY A 141 -7.23 5.59 -6.91
CA GLY A 141 -7.25 7.02 -6.63
C GLY A 141 -7.00 7.39 -5.17
N TYR A 142 -6.88 6.44 -4.25
CA TYR A 142 -6.62 6.70 -2.83
C TYR A 142 -5.12 6.83 -2.54
N SER A 143 -4.45 7.73 -3.24
CA SER A 143 -3.02 8.00 -3.03
C SER A 143 -2.81 8.75 -1.70
N PRO A 144 -2.07 8.17 -0.73
CA PRO A 144 -2.01 8.73 0.63
C PRO A 144 -1.28 10.08 0.73
N PHE A 145 -0.51 10.45 -0.30
CA PHE A 145 0.19 11.74 -0.42
C PHE A 145 -0.64 12.81 -1.17
N ARG A 146 -1.90 12.53 -1.54
CA ARG A 146 -2.78 13.46 -2.26
C ARG A 146 -3.99 13.89 -1.42
N ARG A 147 -4.72 14.87 -1.95
CA ARG A 147 -6.07 15.25 -1.50
C ARG A 147 -7.07 14.95 -2.62
N SER A 148 -8.32 14.70 -2.26
CA SER A 148 -9.43 14.64 -3.23
C SER A 148 -9.67 16.02 -3.87
N GLU A 149 -10.47 16.07 -4.92
CA GLU A 149 -10.92 17.33 -5.53
C GLU A 149 -11.66 18.23 -4.53
N SER A 150 -12.41 17.62 -3.62
CA SER A 150 -13.10 18.29 -2.50
C SER A 150 -12.16 18.71 -1.35
N GLY A 151 -10.85 18.43 -1.46
CA GLY A 151 -9.84 18.81 -0.48
C GLY A 151 -9.65 17.83 0.69
N ALA A 152 -10.35 16.69 0.71
CA ALA A 152 -10.19 15.69 1.76
C ALA A 152 -8.78 15.05 1.71
N ASP A 153 -8.17 14.80 2.87
CA ASP A 153 -6.92 14.03 2.93
C ASP A 153 -7.19 12.57 2.56
N LEU A 154 -6.44 12.00 1.61
CA LEU A 154 -6.65 10.64 1.12
C LEU A 154 -5.91 9.57 1.93
N ALA A 155 -5.03 9.92 2.88
CA ALA A 155 -4.36 8.92 3.71
C ALA A 155 -5.32 8.04 4.54
N PRO A 156 -6.38 8.58 5.19
CA PRO A 156 -7.40 7.75 5.85
C PRO A 156 -8.16 6.84 4.88
N PHE A 157 -8.42 7.31 3.67
CA PHE A 157 -9.07 6.51 2.61
C PHE A 157 -8.17 5.40 2.11
N TYR A 158 -6.86 5.66 1.99
CA TYR A 158 -5.86 4.65 1.65
C TYR A 158 -5.84 3.51 2.66
N GLN A 159 -5.88 3.81 3.96
CA GLN A 159 -5.96 2.80 5.02
C GLN A 159 -7.29 2.03 4.96
N ALA A 160 -8.42 2.75 4.90
CA ALA A 160 -9.75 2.13 4.81
C ALA A 160 -9.89 1.22 3.59
N CYS A 161 -9.34 1.64 2.45
CA CYS A 161 -9.37 0.87 1.20
C CYS A 161 -8.63 -0.45 1.36
N GLN A 162 -7.52 -0.47 2.08
CA GLN A 162 -6.76 -1.70 2.28
C GLN A 162 -7.52 -2.69 3.16
N HIS A 163 -8.16 -2.24 4.24
CA HIS A 163 -9.03 -3.09 5.05
C HIS A 163 -10.19 -3.65 4.20
N MET A 164 -10.85 -2.79 3.44
CA MET A 164 -11.93 -3.17 2.53
C MET A 164 -11.49 -4.21 1.49
N VAL A 165 -10.40 -3.99 0.75
CA VAL A 165 -9.89 -4.94 -0.25
C VAL A 165 -9.63 -6.31 0.39
N ARG A 166 -9.07 -6.31 1.59
CA ARG A 166 -8.69 -7.52 2.32
C ARG A 166 -9.85 -8.19 3.07
N ALA A 167 -11.01 -7.54 3.19
CA ALA A 167 -12.05 -7.96 4.15
C ALA A 167 -11.49 -8.08 5.59
N ASP A 168 -10.66 -7.11 5.97
CA ASP A 168 -10.11 -7.02 7.32
C ASP A 168 -11.06 -6.24 8.22
N TYR A 169 -12.21 -6.86 8.51
CA TYR A 169 -13.32 -6.22 9.21
C TYR A 169 -12.92 -5.66 10.58
N GLU A 170 -11.99 -6.33 11.27
CA GLU A 170 -11.53 -5.94 12.61
C GLU A 170 -10.38 -4.91 12.60
N GLY A 171 -9.81 -4.63 11.42
CA GLY A 171 -8.65 -3.75 11.28
C GLY A 171 -7.37 -4.30 11.91
N GLN A 172 -7.28 -5.62 12.13
CA GLN A 172 -6.14 -6.28 12.80
C GLN A 172 -5.18 -6.92 11.80
N GLY A 173 -5.35 -6.67 10.51
CA GLY A 173 -4.53 -7.22 9.44
C GLY A 173 -4.91 -8.65 9.03
N ALA A 174 -6.05 -9.19 9.49
CA ALA A 174 -6.52 -10.52 9.09
C ALA A 174 -7.37 -10.42 7.80
N ALA A 175 -6.92 -11.05 6.72
CA ALA A 175 -7.64 -11.00 5.44
C ALA A 175 -8.69 -12.10 5.33
N HIS A 176 -9.92 -11.75 4.98
CA HIS A 176 -11.04 -12.67 4.75
C HIS A 176 -11.53 -12.60 3.29
N THR A 177 -10.58 -12.60 2.36
CA THR A 177 -10.82 -12.49 0.92
C THR A 177 -10.05 -13.53 0.13
N ARG A 178 -10.47 -13.74 -1.13
CA ARG A 178 -9.78 -14.58 -2.11
C ARG A 178 -9.38 -13.75 -3.33
N ASN A 179 -8.26 -14.10 -3.96
CA ASN A 179 -7.87 -13.51 -5.24
C ASN A 179 -8.99 -13.71 -6.28
N GLY A 180 -9.25 -12.66 -7.07
CA GLY A 180 -10.34 -12.64 -8.06
C GLY A 180 -11.71 -12.25 -7.49
N THR A 181 -11.85 -12.05 -6.18
CA THR A 181 -13.14 -11.58 -5.62
C THR A 181 -13.42 -10.16 -6.11
N ARG A 182 -14.55 -9.96 -6.78
CA ARG A 182 -14.99 -8.65 -7.25
C ARG A 182 -15.74 -7.91 -6.15
N ILE A 183 -15.54 -6.59 -6.07
CA ILE A 183 -16.24 -5.68 -5.18
C ILE A 183 -16.73 -4.46 -5.98
N GLU A 184 -17.88 -3.91 -5.60
CA GLU A 184 -18.25 -2.55 -5.97
C GLU A 184 -17.96 -1.63 -4.79
N MET A 185 -17.54 -0.40 -5.08
CA MET A 185 -17.09 0.55 -4.07
C MET A 185 -17.86 1.85 -4.22
N GLY A 186 -18.03 2.54 -3.10
CA GLY A 186 -18.40 3.95 -3.04
C GLY A 186 -17.63 4.64 -1.93
N ASP A 187 -17.52 5.96 -2.02
CA ASP A 187 -16.79 6.76 -1.03
C ASP A 187 -17.47 8.10 -0.76
N VAL A 188 -17.03 8.77 0.30
CA VAL A 188 -17.54 10.10 0.68
C VAL A 188 -16.72 11.25 0.10
N ALA A 189 -15.55 10.97 -0.50
CA ALA A 189 -14.64 11.97 -1.06
C ALA A 189 -14.90 12.30 -2.53
N GLY A 190 -15.71 11.50 -3.22
CA GLY A 190 -16.01 11.62 -4.65
C GLY A 190 -14.93 11.04 -5.56
N VAL A 191 -14.07 10.14 -5.06
CA VAL A 191 -13.00 9.52 -5.85
C VAL A 191 -13.58 8.52 -6.85
N ILE A 192 -14.52 7.69 -6.41
CA ILE A 192 -15.25 6.74 -7.24
C ILE A 192 -16.52 7.39 -7.75
N THR A 193 -16.60 7.58 -9.07
CA THR A 193 -17.71 8.27 -9.75
C THR A 193 -18.66 7.33 -10.50
N GLY A 194 -18.49 6.02 -10.37
CA GLY A 194 -19.33 5.00 -11.02
C GLY A 194 -20.56 4.62 -10.20
N ALA A 195 -21.72 4.56 -10.86
CA ALA A 195 -22.90 3.93 -10.28
C ALA A 195 -22.77 2.40 -10.32
N SER A 196 -23.32 1.71 -9.32
CA SER A 196 -23.55 0.26 -9.38
C SER A 196 -24.31 -0.08 -10.66
N ASP A 197 -23.98 -1.21 -11.29
CA ASP A 197 -24.68 -1.68 -12.50
C ASP A 197 -26.16 -2.03 -12.25
N GLY A 198 -26.60 -1.96 -10.98
CA GLY A 198 -27.95 -2.24 -10.54
C GLY A 198 -28.24 -3.73 -10.42
N ASP A 199 -27.23 -4.59 -10.60
CA ASP A 199 -27.38 -6.04 -10.40
C ASP A 199 -27.67 -6.32 -8.92
N PRO A 200 -28.85 -6.87 -8.58
CA PRO A 200 -29.24 -7.15 -7.21
C PRO A 200 -28.34 -8.20 -6.53
N ALA A 201 -27.51 -8.92 -7.29
CA ALA A 201 -26.48 -9.78 -6.73
C ALA A 201 -25.42 -8.98 -5.94
N TRP A 202 -25.21 -7.70 -6.25
CA TRP A 202 -24.32 -6.82 -5.47
C TRP A 202 -24.99 -6.38 -4.18
N ARG A 203 -24.70 -7.11 -3.11
CA ARG A 203 -25.26 -6.84 -1.79
C ARG A 203 -24.28 -6.02 -0.97
N PHE A 204 -24.80 -5.02 -0.24
CA PHE A 204 -24.01 -4.24 0.70
C PHE A 204 -23.29 -5.17 1.69
N GLU A 205 -21.99 -4.94 1.87
CA GLU A 205 -21.12 -5.77 2.71
C GLU A 205 -20.82 -5.04 4.02
N ALA A 206 -20.18 -3.88 3.94
CA ALA A 206 -19.73 -3.11 5.09
C ALA A 206 -19.45 -1.65 4.74
N GLY A 207 -19.41 -0.80 5.77
CA GLY A 207 -18.74 0.49 5.74
C GLY A 207 -17.36 0.41 6.38
N TRP A 208 -16.41 1.19 5.89
CA TRP A 208 -14.99 1.09 6.24
C TRP A 208 -14.40 2.43 6.66
N GLY A 209 -13.64 2.40 7.75
CA GLY A 209 -12.81 3.48 8.24
C GLY A 209 -11.33 3.06 8.30
N PRO A 210 -10.45 3.94 8.81
CA PRO A 210 -9.01 3.66 8.91
C PRO A 210 -8.68 2.54 9.91
N ASP A 211 -9.60 2.19 10.82
CA ASP A 211 -9.38 1.16 11.84
C ASP A 211 -10.14 -0.15 11.55
N GLY A 212 -10.64 -0.34 10.31
CA GLY A 212 -11.44 -1.51 9.92
C GLY A 212 -12.87 -1.15 9.52
N ALA A 213 -13.79 -2.10 9.67
CA ALA A 213 -15.21 -1.84 9.39
C ALA A 213 -15.84 -0.97 10.49
N VAL A 214 -16.76 -0.09 10.14
CA VAL A 214 -17.57 0.70 11.11
C VAL A 214 -18.94 0.07 11.37
N CYS A 215 -19.45 -0.70 10.40
CA CYS A 215 -20.49 -1.70 10.59
C CYS A 215 -20.39 -2.76 9.50
N VAL A 216 -20.89 -3.97 9.78
CA VAL A 216 -20.90 -5.09 8.83
C VAL A 216 -22.32 -5.61 8.64
N ALA A 217 -22.80 -5.58 7.41
CA ALA A 217 -24.08 -6.16 7.03
C ALA A 217 -23.94 -7.66 6.75
N ARG A 218 -22.82 -8.04 6.14
CA ARG A 218 -22.43 -9.42 5.88
C ARG A 218 -20.94 -9.51 5.60
N THR A 219 -20.37 -10.69 5.82
CA THR A 219 -19.03 -11.03 5.35
C THR A 219 -19.09 -11.47 3.89
N ARG A 220 -18.00 -11.21 3.18
CA ARG A 220 -17.85 -11.52 1.76
C ARG A 220 -17.85 -13.02 1.49
N TRP A 221 -17.12 -13.76 2.33
CA TRP A 221 -16.95 -15.21 2.26
C TRP A 221 -17.33 -15.83 3.61
N GLU A 222 -18.59 -16.29 3.73
CA GLU A 222 -19.12 -16.90 4.96
C GLU A 222 -18.33 -18.13 5.42
N ASN A 223 -17.66 -18.83 4.51
CA ASN A 223 -16.79 -19.96 4.84
C ASN A 223 -15.39 -19.57 5.33
N LEU A 224 -14.95 -18.33 5.12
CA LEU A 224 -13.71 -17.81 5.70
C LEU A 224 -13.98 -17.18 7.07
N LEU A 225 -15.07 -16.42 7.18
CA LEU A 225 -15.51 -15.80 8.42
C LEU A 225 -17.04 -15.70 8.39
N PRO A 226 -17.76 -16.52 9.16
CA PRO A 226 -19.22 -16.40 9.24
C PRO A 226 -19.62 -15.05 9.83
N THR A 227 -20.61 -14.36 9.23
CA THR A 227 -21.07 -13.05 9.72
C THR A 227 -21.48 -13.09 11.18
N LYS A 228 -22.19 -14.15 11.57
CA LYS A 228 -22.62 -14.36 12.96
C LYS A 228 -21.42 -14.42 13.91
N VAL A 229 -20.37 -15.15 13.55
CA VAL A 229 -19.16 -15.29 14.37
C VAL A 229 -18.46 -13.94 14.54
N LEU A 230 -18.33 -13.17 13.46
CA LEU A 230 -17.77 -11.82 13.53
C LEU A 230 -18.58 -10.90 14.44
N LEU A 231 -19.91 -10.88 14.31
CA LEU A 231 -20.75 -9.98 15.11
C LEU A 231 -20.86 -10.43 16.58
N GLU A 232 -20.69 -11.71 16.87
CA GLU A 232 -20.58 -12.22 18.25
C GLU A 232 -19.25 -11.84 18.89
N SER A 233 -18.13 -11.88 18.15
CA SER A 233 -16.82 -11.48 18.67
C SER A 233 -16.62 -9.95 18.70
N ARG A 234 -17.32 -9.22 17.82
CA ARG A 234 -17.26 -7.76 17.66
C ARG A 234 -18.65 -7.12 17.64
N PRO A 235 -19.35 -7.06 18.78
CA PRO A 235 -20.70 -6.50 18.84
C PRO A 235 -20.81 -5.04 18.38
N GLU A 236 -19.72 -4.28 18.46
CA GLU A 236 -19.62 -2.90 17.97
C GLU A 236 -19.85 -2.78 16.46
N LEU A 237 -19.56 -3.82 15.68
CA LEU A 237 -19.78 -3.85 14.24
C LEU A 237 -21.23 -4.12 13.85
N ALA A 238 -22.07 -4.55 14.80
CA ALA A 238 -23.48 -4.84 14.55
C ALA A 238 -24.31 -3.56 14.38
N ALA A 239 -25.25 -3.59 13.43
CA ALA A 239 -26.29 -2.58 13.27
C ALA A 239 -27.55 -3.21 12.68
N SER A 240 -28.71 -2.61 12.95
CA SER A 240 -30.02 -3.13 12.52
C SER A 240 -30.82 -2.08 11.74
N PRO A 241 -30.67 -2.01 10.40
CA PRO A 241 -29.66 -2.69 9.59
C PRO A 241 -28.31 -1.95 9.59
N CYS A 242 -27.24 -2.65 9.22
CA CYS A 242 -26.06 -1.99 8.64
C CYS A 242 -26.35 -1.75 7.16
N ASP A 243 -26.63 -0.50 6.79
CA ASP A 243 -26.79 -0.02 5.42
C ASP A 243 -25.84 1.15 5.15
N GLU A 244 -25.89 1.74 3.96
CA GLU A 244 -25.02 2.87 3.64
C GLU A 244 -25.25 4.08 4.55
N ALA A 245 -26.50 4.35 4.92
CA ALA A 245 -26.84 5.51 5.74
C ALA A 245 -26.29 5.35 7.16
N GLU A 246 -26.43 4.16 7.75
CA GLU A 246 -25.82 3.81 9.03
C GLU A 246 -24.29 3.82 8.95
N ALA A 247 -23.70 3.20 7.94
CA ALA A 247 -22.25 3.22 7.75
C ALA A 247 -21.71 4.65 7.69
N ARG A 248 -22.32 5.54 6.91
CA ARG A 248 -21.95 6.96 6.85
C ARG A 248 -22.14 7.67 8.19
N ARG A 249 -23.24 7.40 8.89
CA ARG A 249 -23.49 7.93 10.25
C ARG A 249 -22.40 7.51 11.24
N ARG A 250 -21.86 6.31 11.10
CA ARG A 250 -20.72 5.78 11.88
C ARG A 250 -19.34 6.21 11.36
N GLY A 251 -19.29 7.13 10.39
CA GLY A 251 -18.03 7.69 9.89
C GLY A 251 -17.33 6.82 8.84
N ALA A 252 -18.05 5.95 8.13
CA ALA A 252 -17.49 5.23 6.99
C ALA A 252 -16.95 6.22 5.94
N LEU A 253 -15.69 6.02 5.56
CA LEU A 253 -15.05 6.71 4.45
C LEU A 253 -15.35 6.00 3.13
N LEU A 254 -15.37 4.67 3.17
CA LEU A 254 -15.65 3.80 2.04
C LEU A 254 -16.81 2.86 2.36
N LEU A 255 -17.49 2.45 1.31
CA LEU A 255 -18.60 1.52 1.33
C LEU A 255 -18.30 0.47 0.27
N ASN A 256 -18.67 -0.78 0.52
CA ASN A 256 -18.55 -1.79 -0.51
C ASN A 256 -19.75 -2.72 -0.60
N ARG A 257 -19.92 -3.27 -1.80
CA ARG A 257 -20.79 -4.39 -2.09
C ARG A 257 -19.95 -5.55 -2.60
N SER A 258 -20.44 -6.75 -2.39
CA SER A 258 -19.89 -7.95 -3.00
C SER A 258 -21.01 -8.90 -3.38
N LYS A 259 -20.77 -9.71 -4.41
CA LYS A 259 -21.67 -10.82 -4.74
C LYS A 259 -21.50 -11.92 -3.70
N PRO A 260 -22.59 -12.61 -3.31
CA PRO A 260 -22.48 -13.86 -2.57
C PRO A 260 -21.54 -14.82 -3.32
N PRO A 261 -20.78 -15.67 -2.61
CA PRO A 261 -20.05 -16.75 -3.24
C PRO A 261 -21.00 -17.59 -4.09
N SER A 262 -20.63 -17.87 -5.33
CA SER A 262 -21.30 -18.86 -6.20
C SER A 262 -21.02 -20.28 -5.72
#